data_AF-A0A2U1KAM0-F1
#
_entry.id   AF-A0A2U1KAM0-F1
#
_cell.length_a   1.000
_cell.length_b   1.000
_cell.length_c   1.000
_cell.angle_alpha   90.00
_cell.angle_beta   90.00
_cell.angle_gamma   90.00
#
_symmetry.space_group_name_H-M   'P 1'
#
loop_
_entity.id
_entity.type
_entity.pdbx_description
1 polymer ?
#
loop_
_entity_poly.entity_id
_entity_poly.type
_entity_poly.pdbx_seq_one_letter_code
_entity_poly.pdbx_strand_id
1 'polypeptide(L)'
;MILFVILTRVPPKAVGRFKSVCKTWNALLSGNAFVREHCSRSAIPSNQKVLVIEHQTSSIHPINFETHDYEPGTSITIPFYHRSYDNRFIVVSILSHLNGLLCVCNKITSDLFLWNPVTTAFKRLPPPYSNDFYKDNLDAVGLYTDTHDDFKVWYIRRRDDTLAVNVYSRSDESWRNIPLTLPSGYLTTRFHWYSGTLCGGTLYFTVSESVVGGSNFMISFDVNSEQFHMTNFPAIPNHGIVYIHLVNAQDELVMFVATGHREMKIDMWILREGTWLRMYSFPLISLDLWCSITHYVTNGNKWFVMAKFQKIFEIDTGLMWFDRFYPVTKFQCSDGALFMETLVSPSI
;
A
#
# COMPACT_ATOMS: atom_id res chain seq x y z
N MET A 1 -2.55 1.81 -33.24
CA MET A 1 -1.67 0.88 -32.49
C MET A 1 -0.36 1.54 -32.05
N ILE A 2 0.39 2.20 -32.93
CA ILE A 2 1.67 2.87 -32.57
C ILE A 2 1.49 3.99 -31.52
N LEU A 3 0.49 4.87 -31.68
CA LEU A 3 0.24 5.97 -30.75
C LEU A 3 -0.02 5.48 -29.32
N PHE A 4 -0.82 4.42 -29.15
CA PHE A 4 -1.09 3.84 -27.84
C PHE A 4 0.21 3.39 -27.14
N VAL A 5 1.06 2.65 -27.84
CA VAL A 5 2.35 2.18 -27.32
C VAL A 5 3.25 3.36 -26.93
N ILE A 6 3.30 4.42 -27.74
CA ILE A 6 4.08 5.61 -27.42
C ILE A 6 3.55 6.28 -26.15
N LEU A 7 2.24 6.53 -26.08
CA LEU A 7 1.62 7.26 -24.97
C LEU A 7 1.72 6.50 -23.64
N THR A 8 1.75 5.16 -23.65
CA THR A 8 1.98 4.35 -22.44
C THR A 8 3.37 4.50 -21.83
N ARG A 9 4.34 5.09 -22.55
CA ARG A 9 5.71 5.35 -22.08
C ARG A 9 5.95 6.80 -21.66
N VAL A 10 4.99 7.68 -21.89
CA VAL A 10 5.09 9.10 -21.56
C VAL A 10 4.79 9.30 -20.08
N PRO A 11 5.45 10.21 -19.34
CA PRO A 11 5.14 10.46 -17.94
C PRO A 11 3.65 10.82 -17.69
N PRO A 12 3.03 10.36 -16.59
CA PRO A 12 1.61 10.59 -16.28
C PRO A 12 1.17 12.04 -16.43
N LYS A 13 1.96 13.00 -15.93
CA LYS A 13 1.67 14.44 -16.04
C LYS A 13 1.51 14.91 -17.49
N ALA A 14 2.37 14.44 -18.39
CA ALA A 14 2.30 14.80 -19.81
C ALA A 14 1.10 14.12 -20.50
N VAL A 15 0.83 12.85 -20.19
CA VAL A 15 -0.37 12.16 -20.69
C VAL A 15 -1.65 12.85 -20.20
N GLY A 16 -1.67 13.36 -18.96
CA GLY A 16 -2.78 14.15 -18.43
C GLY A 16 -3.05 15.40 -19.26
N ARG A 17 -1.99 16.10 -19.71
CA ARG A 17 -2.12 17.24 -20.64
C ARG A 17 -2.67 16.81 -22.00
N PHE A 18 -2.33 15.62 -22.48
CA PHE A 18 -2.85 15.12 -23.76
C PHE A 18 -4.34 14.79 -23.74
N LYS A 19 -4.94 14.60 -22.55
CA LYS A 19 -6.40 14.46 -22.42
C LYS A 19 -7.16 15.71 -22.89
N SER A 20 -6.54 16.90 -22.88
CA SER A 20 -7.20 18.13 -23.33
C SER A 20 -7.15 18.34 -24.85
N VAL A 21 -6.41 17.51 -25.59
CA VAL A 21 -6.23 17.67 -27.05
C VAL A 21 -7.55 17.46 -27.80
N CYS A 22 -8.25 16.35 -27.54
CA CYS A 22 -9.58 16.09 -28.08
C CYS A 22 -10.34 15.01 -27.29
N LYS A 23 -11.65 14.87 -27.53
CA LYS A 23 -12.52 13.89 -26.84
C LYS A 23 -12.05 12.44 -27.05
N THR A 24 -11.59 12.10 -28.25
CA THR A 24 -11.09 10.75 -28.56
C THR A 24 -9.84 10.42 -27.75
N TRP A 25 -8.92 11.38 -27.60
CA TRP A 25 -7.73 11.20 -26.76
C TRP A 25 -8.10 11.11 -25.29
N ASN A 26 -9.01 11.96 -24.81
CA ASN A 26 -9.50 11.86 -23.44
C ASN A 26 -10.10 10.48 -23.13
N ALA A 27 -10.96 9.97 -24.02
CA ALA A 27 -11.57 8.65 -23.86
C ALA A 27 -10.52 7.52 -23.88
N LEU A 28 -9.57 7.56 -24.83
CA LEU A 28 -8.50 6.57 -24.92
C LEU A 28 -7.62 6.56 -23.66
N LEU A 29 -7.19 7.74 -23.20
CA LEU A 29 -6.25 7.91 -22.09
C LEU A 29 -6.90 7.76 -20.71
N SER A 30 -8.23 7.74 -20.66
CA SER A 30 -8.99 7.47 -19.43
C SER A 30 -9.47 6.02 -19.35
N GLY A 31 -9.36 5.24 -20.44
CA GLY A 31 -9.74 3.84 -20.44
C GLY A 31 -8.85 2.96 -19.56
N ASN A 32 -9.47 1.99 -18.86
CA ASN A 32 -8.80 1.09 -17.93
C ASN A 32 -7.63 0.33 -18.59
N ALA A 33 -7.78 -0.11 -19.84
CA ALA A 33 -6.72 -0.78 -20.58
C ALA A 33 -5.47 0.11 -20.77
N PHE A 34 -5.65 1.40 -21.09
CA PHE A 34 -4.53 2.33 -21.19
C PHE A 34 -3.88 2.54 -19.83
N VAL A 35 -4.68 2.78 -18.80
CA VAL A 35 -4.21 3.04 -17.44
C VAL A 35 -3.40 1.86 -16.90
N ARG A 36 -3.90 0.63 -17.05
CA ARG A 36 -3.19 -0.59 -16.63
C ARG A 36 -1.85 -0.75 -17.34
N GLU A 37 -1.82 -0.54 -18.65
CA GLU A 37 -0.60 -0.63 -19.45
C GLU A 37 0.40 0.51 -19.13
N HIS A 38 -0.11 1.71 -18.86
CA HIS A 38 0.71 2.86 -18.46
C HIS A 38 1.34 2.63 -17.07
N CYS A 39 0.56 2.15 -16.11
CA CYS A 39 1.02 1.80 -14.77
C CYS A 39 2.06 0.67 -14.80
N SER A 40 1.81 -0.40 -15.54
CA SER A 40 2.77 -1.52 -15.65
C SER A 40 4.12 -1.08 -16.22
N ARG A 41 4.11 -0.15 -17.18
CA ARG A 41 5.34 0.45 -17.76
C ARG A 41 6.01 1.47 -16.85
N SER A 42 5.25 2.09 -15.95
CA SER A 42 5.80 3.00 -14.95
C SER A 42 6.47 2.24 -13.78
N ALA A 43 6.11 0.96 -13.60
CA ALA A 43 6.62 0.03 -12.58
C ALA A 43 8.01 -0.56 -12.91
N ILE A 44 8.94 0.26 -13.40
CA ILE A 44 10.32 -0.17 -13.73
C ILE A 44 11.26 0.29 -12.61
N PRO A 45 12.26 -0.53 -12.21
CA PRO A 45 13.16 -0.17 -11.11
C PRO A 45 13.86 1.18 -11.22
N SER A 46 14.25 1.61 -12.42
CA SER A 46 14.92 2.90 -12.63
C SER A 46 14.03 4.13 -12.47
N ASN A 47 12.72 3.97 -12.29
CA ASN A 47 11.75 5.07 -12.14
C ASN A 47 11.00 4.98 -10.79
N GLN A 48 11.61 4.34 -9.80
CA GLN A 48 11.02 4.22 -8.48
C GLN A 48 10.99 5.55 -7.76
N LYS A 49 9.86 5.82 -7.11
CA LYS A 49 9.63 7.06 -6.38
C LYS A 49 8.98 6.76 -5.05
N VAL A 50 9.26 7.61 -4.08
CA VAL A 50 8.66 7.57 -2.75
C VAL A 50 7.80 8.81 -2.57
N LEU A 51 6.54 8.60 -2.18
CA LEU A 51 5.68 9.67 -1.69
C LEU A 51 5.96 9.84 -0.20
N VAL A 52 6.45 11.01 0.17
CA VAL A 52 6.69 11.42 1.56
C VAL A 52 5.59 12.37 1.98
N ILE A 53 5.00 12.16 3.16
CA ILE A 53 4.01 13.03 3.78
C ILE A 53 4.53 13.35 5.18
N GLU A 54 4.98 14.58 5.39
CA GLU A 54 5.57 15.02 6.64
C GLU A 54 4.78 16.23 7.15
N HIS A 55 4.16 16.11 8.33
CA HIS A 55 3.31 17.17 8.86
C HIS A 55 2.25 17.61 7.83
N GLN A 56 2.32 18.84 7.32
CA GLN A 56 1.43 19.38 6.28
C GLN A 56 2.05 19.42 4.88
N THR A 57 3.28 18.96 4.71
CA THR A 57 3.94 18.90 3.40
C THR A 57 3.83 17.51 2.80
N SER A 58 3.80 17.45 1.48
CA SER A 58 3.91 16.18 0.75
C SER A 58 4.78 16.36 -0.48
N SER A 59 5.57 15.35 -0.81
CA SER A 59 6.50 15.39 -1.94
C SER A 59 6.74 14.01 -2.52
N ILE A 60 7.04 13.95 -3.81
CA ILE A 60 7.42 12.72 -4.51
C ILE A 60 8.91 12.80 -4.84
N HIS A 61 9.68 11.85 -4.35
CA HIS A 61 11.13 11.77 -4.50
C HIS A 61 11.53 10.55 -5.34
N PRO A 62 12.28 10.71 -6.45
CA PRO A 62 12.94 9.59 -7.10
C PRO A 62 13.97 8.92 -6.19
N ILE A 63 14.15 7.61 -6.33
CA ILE A 63 15.18 6.84 -5.62
C ILE A 63 16.45 6.80 -6.49
N ASN A 64 17.58 7.18 -5.91
CA ASN A 64 18.89 6.99 -6.51
C ASN A 64 19.60 5.80 -5.86
N PHE A 65 19.64 4.68 -6.59
CA PHE A 65 20.26 3.43 -6.13
C PHE A 65 21.79 3.46 -6.14
N GLU A 66 22.43 4.37 -6.88
CA GLU A 66 23.89 4.48 -6.93
C GLU A 66 24.43 5.22 -5.71
N THR A 67 23.70 6.23 -5.25
CA THR A 67 24.08 7.04 -4.08
C THR A 67 23.43 6.57 -2.78
N HIS A 68 22.54 5.57 -2.84
CA HIS A 68 21.77 5.07 -1.69
C HIS A 68 20.98 6.20 -1.00
N ASP A 69 20.39 7.10 -1.79
CA ASP A 69 19.67 8.28 -1.30
C ASP A 69 18.47 8.64 -2.20
N TYR A 70 17.70 9.64 -1.81
CA TYR A 70 16.61 10.20 -2.60
C TYR A 70 17.06 11.43 -3.40
N GLU A 71 16.57 11.53 -4.64
CA GLU A 71 16.73 12.75 -5.42
C GLU A 71 15.80 13.88 -4.90
N PRO A 72 16.08 15.15 -5.24
CA PRO A 72 15.20 16.26 -4.89
C PRO A 72 13.75 16.02 -5.32
N GLY A 73 12.84 16.14 -4.37
CA GLY A 73 11.44 15.82 -4.57
C GLY A 73 10.64 16.93 -5.23
N THR A 74 9.54 16.55 -5.87
CA THR A 74 8.52 17.49 -6.34
C THR A 74 7.43 17.63 -5.29
N SER A 75 7.14 18.87 -4.87
CA SER A 75 6.05 19.15 -3.92
C SER A 75 4.69 18.75 -4.49
N ILE A 76 3.85 18.20 -3.62
CA ILE A 76 2.48 17.79 -3.89
C ILE A 76 1.54 18.56 -2.98
N THR A 77 0.40 18.95 -3.54
CA THR A 77 -0.68 19.59 -2.79
C THR A 77 -1.66 18.53 -2.29
N ILE A 78 -1.94 18.54 -0.99
CA ILE A 78 -3.05 17.78 -0.40
C ILE A 78 -4.32 18.62 -0.59
N PRO A 79 -5.28 18.18 -1.43
CA PRO A 79 -6.37 19.03 -1.92
C PRO A 79 -7.58 19.10 -0.97
N PHE A 80 -7.55 18.38 0.16
CA PHE A 80 -8.59 18.36 1.18
C PHE A 80 -8.08 18.94 2.50
N TYR A 81 -9.01 19.33 3.39
CA TYR A 81 -8.66 19.91 4.69
C TYR A 81 -7.79 18.93 5.49
N HIS A 82 -6.58 19.35 5.82
CA HIS A 82 -5.59 18.54 6.53
C HIS A 82 -4.81 19.37 7.54
N ARG A 83 -5.26 20.57 7.94
CA ARG A 83 -4.45 21.45 8.79
C ARG A 83 -4.68 21.18 10.28
N SER A 84 -3.60 20.93 11.02
CA SER A 84 -3.58 21.05 12.48
C SER A 84 -3.21 22.47 12.88
N TYR A 85 -3.86 23.00 13.93
CA TYR A 85 -3.57 24.33 14.49
C TYR A 85 -2.11 24.49 14.95
N ASP A 86 -1.43 23.40 15.31
CA ASP A 86 -0.07 23.43 15.85
C ASP A 86 1.01 22.91 14.89
N ASN A 87 0.64 22.47 13.68
CA ASN A 87 1.55 21.92 12.67
C ASN A 87 2.48 20.77 13.14
N ARG A 88 2.20 20.15 14.29
CA ARG A 88 3.12 19.15 14.89
C ARG A 88 2.84 17.71 14.48
N PHE A 89 1.65 17.43 13.94
CA PHE A 89 1.21 16.06 13.67
C PHE A 89 1.02 15.79 12.19
N ILE A 90 1.22 14.52 11.81
CA ILE A 90 0.87 14.00 10.49
C ILE A 90 -0.65 13.90 10.41
N VAL A 91 -1.19 14.43 9.32
CA VAL A 91 -2.63 14.70 9.15
C VAL A 91 -3.29 13.77 8.15
N VAL A 92 -2.50 13.06 7.35
CA VAL A 92 -2.98 12.08 6.37
C VAL A 92 -2.26 10.76 6.63
N SER A 93 -3.02 9.67 6.64
CA SER A 93 -2.50 8.31 6.61
C SER A 93 -2.80 7.66 5.27
N ILE A 94 -1.80 7.17 4.56
CA ILE A 94 -2.06 6.27 3.43
C ILE A 94 -2.46 4.92 4.02
N LEU A 95 -3.57 4.35 3.56
CA LEU A 95 -4.04 3.05 4.02
C LEU A 95 -3.73 1.99 3.00
N SER A 96 -4.09 2.20 1.74
CA SER A 96 -3.88 1.23 0.67
C SER A 96 -3.66 1.94 -0.65
N HIS A 97 -3.22 1.20 -1.66
CA HIS A 97 -2.97 1.73 -2.99
C HIS A 97 -3.31 0.69 -4.05
N LEU A 98 -3.64 1.17 -5.26
CA LEU A 98 -3.78 0.33 -6.44
C LEU A 98 -3.52 1.17 -7.68
N ASN A 99 -2.56 0.74 -8.50
CA ASN A 99 -2.18 1.44 -9.74
C ASN A 99 -1.86 2.94 -9.53
N GLY A 100 -1.28 3.28 -8.37
CA GLY A 100 -0.95 4.66 -7.98
C GLY A 100 -2.11 5.48 -7.40
N LEU A 101 -3.37 4.98 -7.45
CA LEU A 101 -4.47 5.60 -6.72
C LEU A 101 -4.36 5.19 -5.25
N LEU A 102 -4.46 6.15 -4.35
CA LEU A 102 -4.32 5.94 -2.91
C LEU A 102 -5.70 5.96 -2.24
N CYS A 103 -5.90 5.09 -1.26
CA CYS A 103 -6.91 5.29 -0.24
C CYS A 103 -6.23 5.83 1.00
N VAL A 104 -6.65 7.00 1.46
CA VAL A 104 -6.06 7.71 2.60
C VAL A 104 -7.10 8.05 3.65
N CYS A 105 -6.67 8.12 4.90
CA CYS A 105 -7.46 8.60 6.03
C CYS A 105 -6.96 9.98 6.44
N ASN A 106 -7.89 10.91 6.67
CA ASN A 106 -7.60 12.15 7.37
C ASN A 106 -7.56 11.89 8.87
N LYS A 107 -6.39 12.06 9.51
CA LYS A 107 -6.22 11.80 10.95
C LYS A 107 -7.02 12.74 11.85
N ILE A 108 -7.48 13.88 11.34
CA ILE A 108 -8.26 14.86 12.11
C ILE A 108 -9.75 14.49 12.08
N THR A 109 -10.29 14.23 10.89
CA THR A 109 -11.72 13.96 10.72
C THR A 109 -12.06 12.46 10.71
N SER A 110 -11.04 11.61 10.60
CA SER A 110 -11.16 10.16 10.39
C SER A 110 -11.94 9.77 9.13
N ASP A 111 -12.01 10.69 8.16
CA ASP A 111 -12.63 10.47 6.86
C ASP A 111 -11.71 9.70 5.91
N LEU A 112 -12.31 8.85 5.09
CA LEU A 112 -11.62 8.15 4.01
C LEU A 112 -11.72 8.91 2.69
N PHE A 113 -10.63 8.93 1.95
CA PHE A 113 -10.53 9.54 0.63
C PHE A 113 -9.84 8.62 -0.35
N LEU A 114 -10.34 8.56 -1.58
CA LEU A 114 -9.54 8.17 -2.73
C LEU A 114 -8.80 9.41 -3.23
N TRP A 115 -7.49 9.30 -3.43
CA TRP A 115 -6.65 10.44 -3.80
C TRP A 115 -5.59 10.04 -4.82
N ASN A 116 -5.48 10.85 -5.88
CA ASN A 116 -4.37 10.81 -6.82
C ASN A 116 -3.45 12.01 -6.55
N PRO A 117 -2.25 11.79 -5.97
CA PRO A 117 -1.27 12.84 -5.71
C PRO A 117 -0.82 13.64 -6.94
N VAL A 118 -0.78 13.00 -8.12
CA VAL A 118 -0.25 13.61 -9.35
C VAL A 118 -1.23 14.57 -9.98
N THR A 119 -2.52 14.20 -10.01
CA THR A 119 -3.58 15.00 -10.62
C THR A 119 -4.30 15.89 -9.62
N THR A 120 -3.97 15.77 -8.33
CA THR A 120 -4.64 16.39 -7.18
C THR A 120 -6.14 16.11 -7.10
N ALA A 121 -6.66 15.20 -7.92
CA ALA A 121 -8.04 14.74 -7.85
C ALA A 121 -8.22 13.89 -6.59
N PHE A 122 -9.34 14.11 -5.89
CA PHE A 122 -9.71 13.31 -4.73
C PHE A 122 -11.23 13.10 -4.68
N LYS A 123 -11.65 12.05 -3.98
CA LYS A 123 -13.06 11.75 -3.69
C LYS A 123 -13.17 11.34 -2.23
N ARG A 124 -13.99 12.05 -1.46
CA ARG A 124 -14.37 11.60 -0.11
C ARG A 124 -15.29 10.40 -0.25
N LEU A 125 -14.96 9.31 0.43
CA LEU A 125 -15.85 8.16 0.49
C LEU A 125 -16.96 8.45 1.51
N PRO A 126 -18.24 8.24 1.15
CA PRO A 126 -19.30 8.33 2.15
C PRO A 126 -19.07 7.24 3.21
N PRO A 127 -19.42 7.46 4.48
CA PRO A 127 -19.32 6.40 5.48
C PRO A 127 -20.39 5.33 5.18
N PRO A 128 -20.09 4.03 5.36
CA PRO A 128 -21.08 2.97 5.13
C PRO A 128 -22.24 3.02 6.15
N TYR A 129 -22.02 3.65 7.31
CA TYR A 129 -23.02 3.84 8.36
C TYR A 129 -23.05 5.31 8.83
N SER A 130 -24.20 5.79 9.27
CA SER A 130 -24.34 7.16 9.80
C SER A 130 -23.42 7.39 11.01
N ASN A 131 -22.75 8.54 11.06
CA ASN A 131 -21.82 8.93 12.13
C ASN A 131 -20.63 7.96 12.33
N ASP A 132 -20.27 7.21 11.30
CA ASP A 132 -19.11 6.34 11.33
C ASP A 132 -17.86 7.01 10.75
N PHE A 133 -16.71 6.56 11.22
CA PHE A 133 -15.40 7.09 10.86
C PHE A 133 -14.32 6.02 11.01
N TYR A 134 -13.21 6.16 10.29
CA TYR A 134 -12.12 5.20 10.33
C TYR A 134 -11.40 5.21 11.70
N LYS A 135 -11.19 4.04 12.30
CA LYS A 135 -10.47 3.89 13.58
C LYS A 135 -9.19 3.09 13.41
N ASP A 136 -8.09 3.78 13.10
CA ASP A 136 -6.71 3.27 12.93
C ASP A 136 -6.52 1.77 13.25
N ASN A 137 -5.90 1.39 14.37
CA ASN A 137 -5.52 -0.01 14.64
C ASN A 137 -6.69 -1.02 14.68
N LEU A 138 -7.95 -0.61 14.60
CA LEU A 138 -9.12 -1.48 14.67
C LEU A 138 -9.75 -1.77 13.31
N ASP A 139 -9.42 -0.94 12.32
CA ASP A 139 -10.03 -0.94 11.00
C ASP A 139 -8.94 -1.23 9.94
N ALA A 140 -9.35 -1.72 8.77
CA ALA A 140 -8.42 -1.98 7.67
C ALA A 140 -9.04 -1.67 6.32
N VAL A 141 -8.21 -1.25 5.37
CA VAL A 141 -8.65 -0.95 3.99
C VAL A 141 -7.75 -1.66 2.99
N GLY A 142 -8.36 -2.20 1.93
CA GLY A 142 -7.67 -2.74 0.76
C GLY A 142 -8.31 -2.24 -0.53
N LEU A 143 -7.50 -2.05 -1.58
CA LEU A 143 -7.96 -1.64 -2.90
C LEU A 143 -7.81 -2.79 -3.90
N TYR A 144 -8.82 -2.99 -4.73
CA TYR A 144 -8.78 -3.98 -5.81
C TYR A 144 -9.63 -3.56 -7.01
N THR A 145 -9.47 -4.26 -8.13
CA THR A 145 -10.38 -4.20 -9.27
C THR A 145 -11.01 -5.56 -9.48
N ASP A 146 -12.29 -5.61 -9.82
CA ASP A 146 -12.97 -6.85 -10.19
C ASP A 146 -12.82 -7.19 -11.68
N THR A 147 -13.48 -8.25 -12.14
CA THR A 147 -13.47 -8.70 -13.54
C THR A 147 -14.11 -7.72 -14.53
N HIS A 148 -14.85 -6.71 -14.04
CA HIS A 148 -15.45 -5.66 -14.85
C HIS A 148 -14.60 -4.37 -14.87
N ASP A 149 -13.37 -4.45 -14.36
CA ASP A 149 -12.47 -3.31 -14.14
C ASP A 149 -13.10 -2.21 -13.24
N ASP A 150 -14.06 -2.57 -12.37
CA ASP A 150 -14.57 -1.63 -11.37
C ASP A 150 -13.58 -1.52 -10.21
N PHE A 151 -13.29 -0.28 -9.83
CA PHE A 151 -12.37 0.00 -8.74
C PHE A 151 -13.12 -0.09 -7.41
N LYS A 152 -12.64 -0.95 -6.51
CA LYS A 152 -13.33 -1.26 -5.27
C LYS A 152 -12.47 -0.97 -4.05
N VAL A 153 -13.14 -0.44 -3.01
CA VAL A 153 -12.55 -0.24 -1.69
C VAL A 153 -13.16 -1.26 -0.75
N TRP A 154 -12.33 -2.16 -0.25
CA TRP A 154 -12.72 -3.11 0.78
C TRP A 154 -12.38 -2.50 2.14
N TYR A 155 -13.39 -2.33 3.00
CA TYR A 155 -13.27 -1.69 4.30
C TYR A 155 -13.76 -2.64 5.39
N ILE A 156 -12.85 -3.01 6.30
CA ILE A 156 -13.19 -3.68 7.55
C ILE A 156 -13.32 -2.64 8.63
N ARG A 157 -14.45 -2.73 9.32
CA ARG A 157 -14.76 -1.95 10.50
C ARG A 157 -14.96 -2.88 11.69
N ARG A 158 -14.39 -2.51 12.84
CA ARG A 158 -14.64 -3.21 14.10
C ARG A 158 -15.19 -2.29 15.19
N ARG A 159 -16.35 -2.63 15.77
CA ARG A 159 -17.00 -1.85 16.86
C ARG A 159 -17.60 -2.80 17.88
N ASP A 160 -17.32 -2.60 19.17
CA ASP A 160 -17.98 -3.32 20.27
C ASP A 160 -18.09 -4.85 20.04
N ASP A 161 -16.97 -5.48 19.72
CA ASP A 161 -16.83 -6.92 19.37
C ASP A 161 -17.62 -7.38 18.12
N THR A 162 -18.13 -6.45 17.32
CA THR A 162 -18.73 -6.71 16.00
C THR A 162 -17.76 -6.38 14.87
N LEU A 163 -17.83 -7.17 13.80
CA LEU A 163 -17.10 -6.97 12.56
C LEU A 163 -18.10 -6.64 11.45
N ALA A 164 -17.85 -5.55 10.72
CA ALA A 164 -18.57 -5.22 9.51
C ALA A 164 -17.57 -5.14 8.35
N VAL A 165 -17.92 -5.77 7.23
CA VAL A 165 -17.15 -5.72 6.01
C VAL A 165 -17.98 -5.06 4.93
N ASN A 166 -17.42 -4.00 4.35
CA ASN A 166 -18.08 -3.16 3.38
C ASN A 166 -17.23 -3.07 2.12
N VAL A 167 -17.86 -3.12 0.95
CA VAL A 167 -17.21 -2.89 -0.34
C VAL A 167 -17.85 -1.71 -1.03
N TYR A 168 -17.06 -0.67 -1.28
CA TYR A 168 -17.44 0.46 -2.11
C TYR A 168 -17.16 0.11 -3.57
N SER A 169 -18.15 0.28 -4.43
CA SER A 169 -17.95 0.30 -5.88
C SER A 169 -17.74 1.75 -6.34
N ARG A 170 -16.68 2.00 -7.11
CA ARG A 170 -16.50 3.31 -7.74
C ARG A 170 -17.56 3.51 -8.83
N SER A 171 -17.93 2.46 -9.56
CA SER A 171 -18.94 2.51 -10.62
C SER A 171 -20.36 2.77 -10.09
N ASP A 172 -20.78 2.10 -9.01
CA ASP A 172 -22.12 2.25 -8.43
C ASP A 172 -22.20 3.38 -7.40
N GLU A 173 -21.06 3.99 -7.08
CA GLU A 173 -20.87 5.01 -6.05
C GLU A 173 -21.49 4.66 -4.68
N SER A 174 -21.57 3.37 -4.34
CA SER A 174 -22.27 2.89 -3.16
C SER A 174 -21.52 1.76 -2.45
N TRP A 175 -21.89 1.55 -1.19
CA TRP A 175 -21.39 0.46 -0.37
C TRP A 175 -22.35 -0.72 -0.39
N ARG A 176 -21.80 -1.93 -0.41
CA ARG A 176 -22.51 -3.16 -0.07
C ARG A 176 -21.84 -3.87 1.11
N ASN A 177 -22.62 -4.64 1.85
CA ASN A 177 -22.12 -5.48 2.93
C ASN A 177 -21.65 -6.83 2.38
N ILE A 178 -20.56 -7.37 2.93
CA ILE A 178 -20.14 -8.75 2.71
C ILE A 178 -20.13 -9.48 4.06
N PRO A 179 -20.72 -10.68 4.17
CA PRO A 179 -20.65 -11.46 5.39
C PRO A 179 -19.23 -11.97 5.61
N LEU A 180 -18.64 -11.65 6.77
CA LEU A 180 -17.42 -12.26 7.26
C LEU A 180 -17.63 -12.64 8.72
N THR A 181 -17.36 -13.90 9.06
CA THR A 181 -17.43 -14.40 10.43
C THR A 181 -16.03 -14.82 10.87
N LEU A 182 -15.61 -14.30 12.01
CA LEU A 182 -14.36 -14.67 12.66
C LEU A 182 -14.63 -15.14 14.09
N PRO A 183 -13.77 -16.02 14.64
CA PRO A 183 -13.83 -16.36 16.06
C PRO A 183 -13.80 -15.10 16.93
N SER A 184 -14.66 -15.04 17.95
CA SER A 184 -14.86 -13.86 18.80
C SER A 184 -13.58 -13.36 19.48
N GLY A 185 -12.63 -14.25 19.77
CA GLY A 185 -11.32 -13.88 20.33
C GLY A 185 -10.54 -12.86 19.48
N TYR A 186 -10.71 -12.91 18.15
CA TYR A 186 -10.05 -12.00 17.20
C TYR A 186 -10.76 -10.66 17.02
N LEU A 187 -11.97 -10.52 17.57
CA LEU A 187 -12.76 -9.29 17.50
C LEU A 187 -12.47 -8.32 18.64
N THR A 188 -11.58 -8.70 19.56
CA THR A 188 -11.20 -7.88 20.72
C THR A 188 -10.21 -6.78 20.35
N THR A 189 -10.15 -5.72 21.17
CA THR A 189 -9.17 -4.61 21.01
C THR A 189 -7.71 -5.01 21.13
N ARG A 190 -7.42 -6.26 21.52
CA ARG A 190 -6.08 -6.84 21.54
C ARG A 190 -5.51 -7.04 20.15
N PHE A 191 -6.35 -7.26 19.14
CA PHE A 191 -5.89 -7.46 17.77
C PHE A 191 -5.90 -6.16 17.00
N HIS A 192 -4.74 -5.82 16.44
CA HIS A 192 -4.56 -4.73 15.51
C HIS A 192 -4.69 -5.22 14.09
N TRP A 193 -5.44 -4.47 13.29
CA TRP A 193 -5.66 -4.75 11.88
C TRP A 193 -4.81 -3.81 11.02
N TYR A 194 -4.25 -4.35 9.95
CA TYR A 194 -3.43 -3.60 9.02
C TYR A 194 -4.01 -3.69 7.61
N SER A 195 -3.74 -2.65 6.83
CA SER A 195 -4.23 -2.52 5.47
C SER A 195 -3.82 -3.66 4.53
N GLY A 196 -4.62 -3.83 3.48
CA GLY A 196 -4.56 -4.97 2.58
C GLY A 196 -3.52 -4.85 1.48
N THR A 197 -2.92 -5.99 1.15
CA THR A 197 -2.05 -6.20 -0.02
C THR A 197 -2.79 -6.95 -1.10
N LEU A 198 -2.91 -6.39 -2.31
CA LEU A 198 -3.45 -7.13 -3.45
C LEU A 198 -2.34 -7.94 -4.13
N CYS A 199 -2.52 -9.24 -4.27
CA CYS A 199 -1.59 -10.15 -4.94
C CYS A 199 -2.35 -11.31 -5.59
N GLY A 200 -2.14 -11.54 -6.90
CA GLY A 200 -2.77 -12.67 -7.61
C GLY A 200 -4.30 -12.70 -7.52
N GLY A 201 -4.98 -11.54 -7.51
CA GLY A 201 -6.43 -11.47 -7.37
C GLY A 201 -6.96 -11.73 -5.94
N THR A 202 -6.09 -11.74 -4.93
CA THR A 202 -6.46 -11.89 -3.53
C THR A 202 -5.96 -10.71 -2.71
N LEU A 203 -6.81 -10.17 -1.84
CA LEU A 203 -6.43 -9.18 -0.84
C LEU A 203 -6.00 -9.86 0.44
N TYR A 204 -4.83 -9.49 0.97
CA TYR A 204 -4.24 -10.07 2.18
C TYR A 204 -4.10 -9.00 3.27
N PHE A 205 -4.74 -9.25 4.42
CA PHE A 205 -4.73 -8.37 5.59
C PHE A 205 -3.99 -9.04 6.73
N THR A 206 -3.04 -8.32 7.32
CA THR A 206 -2.35 -8.79 8.52
C THR A 206 -3.14 -8.41 9.76
N VAL A 207 -3.24 -9.34 10.71
CA VAL A 207 -3.81 -9.12 12.03
C VAL A 207 -2.80 -9.57 13.08
N SER A 208 -2.46 -8.67 14.00
CA SER A 208 -1.44 -8.90 15.03
C SER A 208 -2.00 -8.59 16.41
N GLU A 209 -1.74 -9.46 17.37
CA GLU A 209 -2.02 -9.16 18.76
C GLU A 209 -1.04 -8.11 19.30
N SER A 210 -1.54 -7.13 20.06
CA SER A 210 -0.79 -5.95 20.52
C SER A 210 0.19 -6.21 21.67
N VAL A 211 0.42 -7.47 22.02
CA VAL A 211 1.36 -7.90 23.06
C VAL A 211 2.67 -8.41 22.45
N VAL A 212 3.77 -8.25 23.18
CA VAL A 212 5.09 -8.74 22.75
C VAL A 212 5.05 -10.26 22.61
N GLY A 213 5.37 -10.77 21.42
CA GLY A 213 5.26 -12.19 21.09
C GLY A 213 3.83 -12.69 20.88
N GLY A 214 2.87 -11.77 20.71
CA GLY A 214 1.48 -12.09 20.44
C GLY A 214 1.26 -12.80 19.11
N SER A 215 0.05 -13.33 18.93
CA SER A 215 -0.31 -14.10 17.73
C SER A 215 -0.37 -13.21 16.49
N ASN A 216 0.11 -13.73 15.35
CA ASN A 216 0.00 -13.08 14.05
C ASN A 216 -0.64 -14.03 13.05
N PHE A 217 -1.62 -13.52 12.32
CA PHE A 217 -2.28 -14.26 11.25
C PHE A 217 -2.69 -13.32 10.13
N MET A 218 -3.12 -13.91 9.03
CA MET A 218 -3.54 -13.21 7.84
C MET A 218 -4.93 -13.65 7.43
N ILE A 219 -5.72 -12.67 6.99
CA ILE A 219 -7.00 -12.91 6.35
C ILE A 219 -6.83 -12.59 4.87
N SER A 220 -7.11 -13.58 4.03
CA SER A 220 -7.12 -13.44 2.59
C SER A 220 -8.56 -13.38 2.08
N PHE A 221 -8.83 -12.47 1.16
CA PHE A 221 -10.10 -12.30 0.46
C PHE A 221 -9.87 -12.45 -1.04
N ASP A 222 -10.35 -13.54 -1.63
CA ASP A 222 -10.32 -13.73 -3.08
C ASP A 222 -11.34 -12.80 -3.73
N VAL A 223 -10.89 -11.89 -4.60
CA VAL A 223 -11.73 -10.78 -5.08
C VAL A 223 -12.79 -11.22 -6.10
N ASN A 224 -12.65 -12.43 -6.65
CA ASN A 224 -13.54 -12.95 -7.69
C ASN A 224 -14.65 -13.83 -7.08
N SER A 225 -14.26 -14.75 -6.20
CA SER A 225 -15.15 -15.68 -5.50
C SER A 225 -15.73 -15.11 -4.20
N GLU A 226 -15.18 -13.99 -3.73
CA GLU A 226 -15.52 -13.32 -2.46
C GLU A 226 -15.39 -14.24 -1.24
N GLN A 227 -14.47 -15.20 -1.29
CA GLN A 227 -14.21 -16.15 -0.21
C GLN A 227 -13.08 -15.68 0.71
N PHE A 228 -13.22 -16.02 1.98
CA PHE A 228 -12.28 -15.67 3.03
C PHE A 228 -11.52 -16.88 3.52
N HIS A 229 -10.22 -16.73 3.74
CA HIS A 229 -9.40 -17.74 4.39
C HIS A 229 -8.50 -17.12 5.45
N MET A 230 -8.32 -17.84 6.54
CA MET A 230 -7.41 -17.46 7.60
C MET A 230 -6.15 -18.32 7.49
N THR A 231 -4.99 -17.69 7.43
CA THR A 231 -3.69 -18.36 7.36
C THR A 231 -2.81 -17.87 8.50
N ASN A 232 -2.28 -18.79 9.30
CA ASN A 232 -1.34 -18.43 10.36
C ASN A 232 0.01 -18.01 9.76
N PHE A 233 0.68 -17.08 10.42
CA PHE A 233 2.06 -16.77 10.09
C PHE A 233 3.02 -17.87 10.57
N PRO A 234 4.22 -17.97 9.96
CA PRO A 234 5.28 -18.79 10.53
C PRO A 234 5.63 -18.31 11.93
N ALA A 235 6.32 -19.15 12.72
CA ALA A 235 6.79 -18.74 14.03
C ALA A 235 7.78 -17.57 13.91
N ILE A 236 7.36 -16.40 14.38
CA ILE A 236 8.17 -15.18 14.36
C ILE A 236 8.96 -15.09 15.67
N PRO A 237 10.30 -14.94 15.62
CA PRO A 237 11.10 -14.80 16.82
C PRO A 237 10.70 -13.58 17.66
N ASN A 238 10.59 -13.75 18.97
CA ASN A 238 10.19 -12.69 19.90
C ASN A 238 11.39 -12.00 20.54
N HIS A 239 12.27 -11.42 19.72
CA HIS A 239 13.53 -10.81 20.16
C HIS A 239 13.50 -9.27 20.18
N GLY A 240 12.33 -8.67 20.40
CA GLY A 240 12.17 -7.21 20.51
C GLY A 240 11.11 -6.64 19.58
N ILE A 241 11.48 -5.62 18.82
CA ILE A 241 10.62 -4.95 17.82
C ILE A 241 10.40 -5.91 16.65
N VAL A 242 9.16 -5.98 16.17
CA VAL A 242 8.76 -6.81 15.03
C VAL A 242 8.10 -5.93 13.97
N TYR A 243 8.65 -5.94 12.76
CA TYR A 243 8.02 -5.36 11.57
C TYR A 243 7.65 -6.49 10.60
N ILE A 244 6.39 -6.49 10.17
CA ILE A 244 5.88 -7.44 9.17
C ILE A 244 5.34 -6.64 8.00
N HIS A 245 5.85 -6.95 6.81
CA HIS A 245 5.45 -6.31 5.56
C HIS A 245 5.11 -7.39 4.53
N LEU A 246 3.89 -7.31 4.00
CA LEU A 246 3.48 -8.11 2.85
C LEU A 246 3.80 -7.34 1.57
N VAL A 247 4.19 -8.08 0.54
CA VAL A 247 4.66 -7.54 -0.72
C VAL A 247 4.13 -8.43 -1.84
N ASN A 248 3.51 -7.84 -2.85
CA ASN A 248 3.17 -8.57 -4.07
C ASN A 248 4.41 -8.63 -4.96
N ALA A 249 4.95 -9.83 -5.18
CA ALA A 249 6.07 -10.09 -6.06
C ALA A 249 5.68 -10.93 -7.27
N GLN A 250 5.31 -10.29 -8.40
CA GLN A 250 4.86 -10.97 -9.62
C GLN A 250 3.71 -11.96 -9.38
N ASP A 251 2.70 -11.52 -8.63
CA ASP A 251 1.57 -12.34 -8.20
C ASP A 251 1.93 -13.50 -7.24
N GLU A 252 3.16 -13.53 -6.73
CA GLU A 252 3.51 -14.31 -5.54
C GLU A 252 3.54 -13.43 -4.29
N LEU A 253 2.88 -13.87 -3.22
CA LEU A 253 2.85 -13.11 -1.97
C LEU A 253 4.13 -13.37 -1.17
N VAL A 254 4.90 -12.32 -0.95
CA VAL A 254 6.12 -12.32 -0.16
C VAL A 254 5.88 -11.60 1.17
N MET A 255 6.47 -12.11 2.24
CA MET A 255 6.48 -11.49 3.55
C MET A 255 7.92 -11.23 4.00
N PHE A 256 8.19 -9.98 4.39
CA PHE A 256 9.39 -9.60 5.11
C PHE A 256 9.08 -9.48 6.60
N VAL A 257 9.89 -10.15 7.40
CA VAL A 257 9.81 -10.11 8.86
C VAL A 257 11.14 -9.57 9.39
N ALA A 258 11.13 -8.37 9.96
CA ALA A 258 12.28 -7.80 10.63
C ALA A 258 12.09 -7.88 12.15
N THR A 259 13.04 -8.49 12.85
CA THR A 259 13.01 -8.66 14.31
C THR A 259 14.30 -8.19 14.96
N GLY A 260 14.21 -7.54 16.10
CA GLY A 260 15.39 -7.15 16.88
C GLY A 260 15.22 -5.82 17.60
N HIS A 261 16.34 -5.14 17.84
CA HIS A 261 16.37 -3.82 18.46
C HIS A 261 17.19 -2.85 17.61
N ARG A 262 18.48 -2.69 17.90
CA ARG A 262 19.41 -1.92 17.05
C ARG A 262 19.90 -2.75 15.88
N GLU A 263 20.25 -3.99 16.15
CA GLU A 263 20.54 -4.99 15.11
C GLU A 263 19.23 -5.68 14.75
N MET A 264 18.83 -5.55 13.50
CA MET A 264 17.61 -6.13 12.96
C MET A 264 17.96 -7.32 12.08
N LYS A 265 17.36 -8.46 12.41
CA LYS A 265 17.36 -9.65 11.57
C LYS A 265 16.15 -9.61 10.64
N ILE A 266 16.38 -9.73 9.35
CA ILE A 266 15.31 -9.74 8.35
C ILE A 266 15.23 -11.12 7.71
N ASP A 267 14.03 -11.70 7.71
CA ASP A 267 13.72 -12.96 7.02
C ASP A 267 12.68 -12.72 5.92
N MET A 268 12.87 -13.40 4.80
CA MET A 268 11.99 -13.38 3.65
C MET A 268 11.25 -14.72 3.54
N TRP A 269 9.93 -14.63 3.44
CA TRP A 269 9.03 -15.76 3.30
C TRP A 269 8.18 -15.60 2.04
N ILE A 270 7.81 -16.72 1.42
CA ILE A 270 6.87 -16.77 0.31
C ILE A 270 5.68 -17.65 0.69
N LEU A 271 4.48 -17.24 0.30
CA LEU A 271 3.29 -18.07 0.45
C LEU A 271 3.13 -18.93 -0.82
N ARG A 272 3.19 -20.25 -0.68
CA ARG A 272 2.89 -21.19 -1.77
C ARG A 272 1.92 -22.25 -1.27
N GLU A 273 0.85 -22.45 -2.02
CA GLU A 273 -0.19 -23.47 -1.71
C GLU A 273 -0.72 -23.35 -0.27
N GLY A 274 -0.90 -22.11 0.22
CA GLY A 274 -1.38 -21.84 1.58
C GLY A 274 -0.33 -22.02 2.70
N THR A 275 0.92 -22.33 2.36
CA THR A 275 2.01 -22.54 3.33
C THR A 275 3.11 -21.52 3.17
N TRP A 276 3.62 -21.00 4.29
CA TRP A 276 4.77 -20.09 4.31
C TRP A 276 6.09 -20.87 4.22
N LEU A 277 6.90 -20.55 3.22
CA LEU A 277 8.24 -21.10 3.03
C LEU A 277 9.28 -20.00 3.23
N ARG A 278 10.26 -20.23 4.11
CA ARG A 278 11.36 -19.28 4.30
C ARG A 278 12.31 -19.39 3.11
N MET A 279 12.42 -18.31 2.34
CA MET A 279 13.29 -18.24 1.16
C MET A 279 14.69 -17.78 1.51
N TYR A 280 14.78 -16.77 2.36
CA TYR A 280 16.07 -16.15 2.66
C TYR A 280 16.09 -15.56 4.06
N SER A 281 17.29 -15.42 4.60
CA SER A 281 17.56 -14.85 5.91
C SER A 281 18.74 -13.90 5.78
N PHE A 282 18.47 -12.60 5.76
CA PHE A 282 19.47 -11.59 5.41
C PHE A 282 20.49 -11.38 6.54
N PRO A 283 21.68 -10.83 6.23
CA PRO A 283 22.60 -10.34 7.26
C PRO A 283 21.91 -9.36 8.22
N LEU A 284 22.45 -9.25 9.43
CA LEU A 284 21.97 -8.24 10.38
C LEU A 284 22.21 -6.85 9.81
N ILE A 285 21.21 -5.98 9.92
CA ILE A 285 21.35 -4.56 9.62
C ILE A 285 21.29 -3.76 10.91
N SER A 286 22.14 -2.74 11.01
CA SER A 286 22.14 -1.83 12.15
C SER A 286 21.28 -0.60 11.83
N LEU A 287 20.22 -0.41 12.61
CA LEU A 287 19.38 0.78 12.55
C LEU A 287 19.78 1.76 13.66
N ASP A 288 19.79 3.05 13.31
CA ASP A 288 19.93 4.10 14.30
C ASP A 288 18.72 4.12 15.24
N LEU A 289 18.90 4.68 16.43
CA LEU A 289 17.80 4.91 17.35
C LEU A 289 16.74 5.75 16.62
N TRP A 290 15.46 5.38 16.78
CA TRP A 290 14.30 6.05 16.14
C TRP A 290 14.10 5.78 14.64
N CYS A 291 14.93 4.94 14.02
CA CYS A 291 14.68 4.46 12.66
C CYS A 291 13.75 3.23 12.64
N SER A 292 12.74 3.27 11.78
CA SER A 292 11.83 2.16 11.45
C SER A 292 12.07 1.71 10.02
N ILE A 293 11.89 0.43 9.72
CA ILE A 293 11.84 -0.04 8.33
C ILE A 293 10.49 0.38 7.76
N THR A 294 10.50 0.98 6.58
CA THR A 294 9.33 1.61 5.96
C THR A 294 8.87 0.80 4.76
N HIS A 295 9.80 0.52 3.86
CA HIS A 295 9.55 -0.27 2.66
C HIS A 295 10.80 -1.00 2.16
N TYR A 296 10.59 -1.88 1.21
CA TYR A 296 11.57 -2.74 0.55
C TYR A 296 11.44 -2.47 -0.94
N VAL A 297 12.57 -2.35 -1.62
CA VAL A 297 12.61 -2.12 -3.07
C VAL A 297 13.68 -2.95 -3.73
N THR A 298 13.60 -3.09 -5.04
CA THR A 298 14.52 -3.87 -5.87
C THR A 298 15.06 -3.01 -7.01
N ASN A 299 16.34 -3.21 -7.36
CA ASN A 299 16.92 -2.69 -8.59
C ASN A 299 17.88 -3.73 -9.19
N GLY A 300 17.42 -4.42 -10.23
CA GLY A 300 18.07 -5.66 -10.69
C GLY A 300 18.10 -6.71 -9.57
N ASN A 301 19.23 -7.41 -9.45
CA ASN A 301 19.44 -8.47 -8.45
C ASN A 301 19.62 -7.96 -7.00
N LYS A 302 19.60 -6.64 -6.78
CA LYS A 302 19.84 -6.02 -5.49
C LYS A 302 18.52 -5.66 -4.83
N TRP A 303 18.42 -5.97 -3.54
CA TRP A 303 17.32 -5.54 -2.69
C TRP A 303 17.80 -4.39 -1.80
N PHE A 304 16.89 -3.48 -1.50
CA PHE A 304 17.17 -2.36 -0.62
C PHE A 304 16.10 -2.28 0.45
N VAL A 305 16.55 -2.11 1.69
CA VAL A 305 15.70 -1.87 2.84
C VAL A 305 15.72 -0.37 3.12
N MET A 306 14.55 0.22 3.15
CA MET A 306 14.36 1.64 3.35
C MET A 306 14.01 1.88 4.81
N ALA A 307 14.77 2.74 5.47
CA ALA A 307 14.48 3.15 6.84
C ALA A 307 13.99 4.60 6.89
N LYS A 308 13.23 4.91 7.95
CA LYS A 308 12.89 6.28 8.34
C LYS A 308 14.18 7.11 8.41
N PHE A 309 14.13 8.35 7.93
CA PHE A 309 15.28 9.25 7.77
C PHE A 309 16.25 8.90 6.61
N GLN A 310 15.68 8.43 5.49
CA GLN A 310 16.28 8.37 4.14
C GLN A 310 17.41 7.37 3.89
N LYS A 311 17.89 6.66 4.91
CA LYS A 311 18.98 5.69 4.71
C LYS A 311 18.49 4.45 3.96
N ILE A 312 19.13 4.19 2.82
CA ILE A 312 18.94 2.99 2.01
C ILE A 312 20.01 1.97 2.38
N PHE A 313 19.59 0.79 2.83
CA PHE A 313 20.49 -0.34 3.09
C PHE A 313 20.44 -1.31 1.93
N GLU A 314 21.53 -1.42 1.17
CA GLU A 314 21.65 -2.41 0.11
C GLU A 314 21.91 -3.80 0.69
N ILE A 315 21.22 -4.79 0.13
CA ILE A 315 21.41 -6.20 0.42
C ILE A 315 21.53 -6.95 -0.90
N ASP A 316 22.70 -7.53 -1.13
CA ASP A 316 22.88 -8.48 -2.23
C ASP A 316 22.21 -9.80 -1.86
N THR A 317 21.33 -10.26 -2.72
CA THR A 317 20.53 -11.46 -2.49
C THR A 317 21.00 -12.65 -3.30
N GLY A 318 21.75 -12.42 -4.39
CA GLY A 318 22.01 -13.44 -5.41
C GLY A 318 20.74 -14.06 -6.03
N LEU A 319 19.54 -13.54 -5.70
CA LEU A 319 18.25 -14.05 -6.18
C LEU A 319 17.91 -13.37 -7.50
N MET A 320 18.26 -14.03 -8.62
CA MET A 320 17.98 -13.54 -9.99
C MET A 320 16.50 -13.48 -10.38
N TRP A 321 15.60 -14.00 -9.55
CA TRP A 321 14.22 -14.31 -9.95
C TRP A 321 13.20 -13.22 -9.57
N PHE A 322 13.64 -12.12 -8.94
CA PHE A 322 12.79 -11.03 -8.47
C PHE A 322 13.07 -9.67 -9.14
N ASP A 323 13.52 -9.65 -10.38
CA ASP A 323 13.72 -8.42 -11.17
C ASP A 323 12.39 -7.71 -11.47
N ARG A 324 11.77 -7.05 -10.47
CA ARG A 324 10.65 -6.10 -10.63
C ARG A 324 10.28 -5.38 -9.33
N PHE A 325 9.68 -4.21 -9.53
CA PHE A 325 9.17 -3.27 -8.53
C PHE A 325 8.05 -3.87 -7.69
N TYR A 326 8.12 -3.73 -6.36
CA TYR A 326 7.05 -4.18 -5.47
C TYR A 326 6.71 -3.12 -4.42
N PRO A 327 5.50 -2.55 -4.45
CA PRO A 327 5.09 -1.59 -3.44
C PRO A 327 4.89 -2.31 -2.12
N VAL A 328 5.57 -1.82 -1.08
CA VAL A 328 5.29 -2.25 0.30
C VAL A 328 3.96 -1.70 0.74
N THR A 329 3.13 -2.58 1.26
CA THR A 329 1.72 -2.32 1.49
C THR A 329 1.39 -1.82 2.88
N LYS A 330 2.40 -1.69 3.76
CA LYS A 330 2.23 -1.10 5.08
C LYS A 330 2.65 0.36 5.07
N PHE A 331 1.66 1.23 5.01
CA PHE A 331 1.84 2.68 4.97
C PHE A 331 1.54 3.27 6.35
N GLN A 332 2.53 3.31 7.23
CA GLN A 332 2.46 4.23 8.37
C GLN A 332 3.13 5.54 7.94
N CYS A 333 2.28 6.54 7.74
CA CYS A 333 2.51 7.74 6.94
C CYS A 333 3.59 8.71 7.47
N SER A 334 4.40 8.31 8.45
CA SER A 334 5.48 9.16 8.95
C SER A 334 6.76 9.12 8.13
N ASP A 335 6.93 8.12 7.25
CA ASP A 335 8.27 7.75 6.79
C ASP A 335 8.40 7.52 5.26
N GLY A 336 7.39 7.96 4.50
CA GLY A 336 7.32 7.82 3.05
C GLY A 336 7.06 6.38 2.57
N ALA A 337 6.50 6.24 1.38
CA ALA A 337 6.25 4.93 0.80
C ALA A 337 6.33 4.92 -0.72
N LEU A 338 6.60 3.74 -1.27
CA LEU A 338 6.74 3.53 -2.70
C LEU A 338 5.47 3.99 -3.43
N PHE A 339 5.65 4.86 -4.41
CA PHE A 339 4.56 5.52 -5.12
C PHE A 339 4.75 5.42 -6.63
N MET A 340 3.67 5.02 -7.30
CA MET A 340 3.58 5.02 -8.75
C MET A 340 2.75 6.22 -9.18
N GLU A 341 3.35 7.12 -9.95
CA GLU A 341 2.61 8.21 -10.57
C GLU A 341 1.58 7.64 -11.56
N THR A 342 0.36 8.19 -11.55
CA THR A 342 -0.74 7.62 -12.33
C THR A 342 -1.75 8.68 -12.79
N LEU A 343 -2.56 8.29 -13.77
CA LEU A 343 -3.72 9.04 -14.24
C LEU A 343 -5.06 8.47 -13.76
N VAL A 344 -5.04 7.43 -12.92
CA VAL A 344 -6.28 6.86 -12.35
C VAL A 344 -7.04 7.97 -11.62
N SER A 345 -8.30 8.14 -11.98
CA SER A 345 -9.20 9.08 -11.32
C SER A 345 -9.86 8.44 -10.09
N PRO A 346 -10.02 9.18 -8.98
CA PRO A 346 -10.79 8.72 -7.83
C PRO A 346 -12.31 8.68 -8.11
N SER A 347 -12.76 9.34 -9.17
CA SER A 347 -14.14 9.37 -9.66
C SER A 347 -14.23 8.80 -11.08
N ILE A 348 -15.44 8.44 -11.51
CA ILE A 348 -15.72 7.99 -12.90
C ILE A 348 -15.40 9.09 -13.91
#